data_AF-A0A6A4AUG0-F1
#
_entry.id   AF-A0A6A4AUG0-F1
#
_cell.length_a   1.000
_cell.length_b   1.000
_cell.length_c   1.000
_cell.angle_alpha   90.00
_cell.angle_beta   90.00
_cell.angle_gamma   90.00
#
_symmetry.space_group_name_H-M   'P 1'
#
loop_
_entity.id
_entity.type
_entity.pdbx_description
1 polymer ?
#
loop_
_entity_poly.entity_id
_entity_poly.type
_entity_poly.pdbx_seq_one_letter_code
_entity_poly.pdbx_strand_id
1 'polypeptide(L)'
;VSQKDLRKWLGLANYLHKYSANYAEMARPLTNLLKKDAVWSWTSEAQQAFEAIKSSLQSAPILALPDEERPFSVVCDASDFAIGCALLQVDAEGRERVVSFQSRQLKAAEKNNPVHDKELLAMKYALVKFRVHLLGQKPFGIYTDHASLRTATSSPHLSQHMARWLSFFAEYNFTVEYKPRKQNVLADALSRRPDYELAHLAYLESPLYELIREAYADDDDLTGLVEALSAPNKVVELTARQRSRLHRYSVVEGLLYYQVDGGDEPRIVVPNDEDLRHRVLYEAHDTPLSGHLGREKTYTSVARNFWWPHMYKWVRKYV
;
A
#
# COMPACT_ATOMS: atom_id res chain seq x y z
N VAL A 1 -21.70 3.84 4.16
CA VAL A 1 -21.14 4.27 2.85
C VAL A 1 -21.17 5.78 2.78
N SER A 2 -20.10 6.45 2.35
CA SER A 2 -20.07 7.91 2.16
C SER A 2 -20.35 8.32 0.71
N GLN A 3 -20.74 9.59 0.47
CA GLN A 3 -20.86 10.16 -0.88
C GLN A 3 -19.56 10.06 -1.69
N LYS A 4 -18.41 10.18 -1.00
CA LYS A 4 -17.08 10.12 -1.61
C LYS A 4 -16.80 8.70 -2.13
N ASP A 5 -17.15 7.68 -1.36
CA ASP A 5 -16.96 6.28 -1.74
C ASP A 5 -17.85 5.91 -2.92
N LEU A 6 -19.10 6.39 -2.92
CA LEU A 6 -20.02 6.16 -4.04
C LEU A 6 -19.52 6.80 -5.33
N ARG A 7 -18.96 8.02 -5.27
CA ARG A 7 -18.34 8.68 -6.44
C ARG A 7 -17.15 7.89 -6.99
N LYS A 8 -16.26 7.41 -6.11
CA LYS A 8 -15.11 6.58 -6.51
C LYS A 8 -15.57 5.29 -7.19
N TRP A 9 -16.51 4.58 -6.57
CA TRP A 9 -17.04 3.32 -7.09
C TRP A 9 -17.77 3.51 -8.42
N LEU A 10 -18.63 4.53 -8.55
CA LEU A 10 -19.28 4.86 -9.83
C LEU A 10 -18.26 5.26 -10.89
N GLY A 11 -17.17 5.94 -10.53
CA GLY A 11 -16.07 6.22 -11.46
C GLY A 11 -15.48 4.95 -12.07
N LEU A 12 -15.16 3.95 -11.22
CA LEU A 12 -14.68 2.65 -11.67
C LEU A 12 -15.73 1.90 -12.50
N ALA A 13 -16.97 1.83 -12.01
CA ALA A 13 -18.07 1.17 -12.72
C ALA A 13 -18.32 1.82 -14.09
N ASN A 14 -18.32 3.15 -14.19
CA ASN A 14 -18.45 3.88 -15.47
C ASN A 14 -17.33 3.48 -16.44
N TYR A 15 -16.10 3.35 -15.95
CA TYR A 15 -14.96 2.96 -16.79
C TYR A 15 -15.14 1.55 -17.33
N LEU A 16 -15.50 0.59 -16.46
CA LEU A 16 -15.62 -0.82 -16.80
C LEU A 16 -16.91 -1.15 -17.58
N HIS A 17 -17.97 -0.39 -17.40
CA HIS A 17 -19.28 -0.64 -18.02
C HIS A 17 -19.35 -0.16 -19.48
N LYS A 18 -18.26 0.31 -20.10
CA LYS A 18 -18.24 0.53 -21.56
C LYS A 18 -18.65 -0.70 -22.37
N TYR A 19 -18.74 -1.88 -21.75
CA TYR A 19 -19.02 -3.18 -22.37
C TYR A 19 -20.31 -3.86 -21.92
N SER A 20 -21.14 -3.23 -21.08
CA SER A 20 -22.43 -3.80 -20.67
C SER A 20 -23.60 -2.93 -21.12
N ALA A 21 -24.72 -3.57 -21.45
CA ALA A 21 -25.95 -2.89 -21.84
C ALA A 21 -26.67 -2.32 -20.60
N ASN A 22 -27.48 -1.27 -20.80
CA ASN A 22 -28.40 -0.71 -19.79
C ASN A 22 -27.75 -0.12 -18.53
N TYR A 23 -26.48 0.31 -18.60
CA TYR A 23 -25.80 0.90 -17.44
C TYR A 23 -26.54 2.05 -16.81
N ALA A 24 -26.94 3.00 -17.67
CA ALA A 24 -27.34 4.32 -17.25
C ALA A 24 -28.65 4.22 -16.45
N GLU A 25 -29.48 3.25 -16.82
CA GLU A 25 -30.69 2.89 -16.11
C GLU A 25 -30.36 2.23 -14.76
N MET A 26 -29.47 1.23 -14.75
CA MET A 26 -29.04 0.56 -13.50
C MET A 26 -28.36 1.52 -12.51
N ALA A 27 -27.56 2.48 -13.00
CA ALA A 27 -26.86 3.47 -12.18
C ALA A 27 -27.73 4.67 -11.79
N ARG A 28 -28.96 4.78 -12.31
CA ARG A 28 -29.85 5.93 -12.03
C ARG A 28 -30.13 6.11 -10.53
N PRO A 29 -30.47 5.07 -9.76
CA PRO A 29 -30.72 5.23 -8.32
C PRO A 29 -29.48 5.73 -7.57
N LEU A 30 -28.29 5.25 -7.95
CA LEU A 30 -27.02 5.65 -7.33
C LEU A 30 -26.58 7.07 -7.73
N THR A 31 -26.74 7.45 -8.99
CA THR A 31 -26.40 8.80 -9.47
C THR A 31 -27.37 9.86 -8.92
N ASN A 32 -28.63 9.50 -8.66
CA ASN A 32 -29.59 10.37 -7.98
C ASN A 32 -29.15 10.76 -6.56
N LEU A 33 -28.50 9.85 -5.82
CA LEU A 33 -27.95 10.13 -4.48
C LEU A 33 -26.81 11.16 -4.48
N LEU A 34 -26.23 11.46 -5.65
CA LEU A 34 -25.11 12.40 -5.81
C LEU A 34 -25.53 13.78 -6.32
N LYS A 35 -26.83 14.02 -6.55
CA LYS A 35 -27.36 15.33 -6.94
C LYS A 35 -27.21 16.35 -5.81
N LYS A 36 -27.05 17.62 -6.18
CA LYS A 36 -26.76 18.73 -5.26
C LYS A 36 -27.76 18.84 -4.10
N ASP A 37 -29.04 18.59 -4.38
CA ASP A 37 -30.14 18.75 -3.41
C ASP A 37 -30.67 17.41 -2.87
N ALA A 38 -29.99 16.30 -3.17
CA ALA A 38 -30.42 14.99 -2.71
C ALA A 38 -30.07 14.76 -1.23
N VAL A 39 -31.05 14.32 -0.45
CA VAL A 39 -30.80 13.84 0.92
C VAL A 39 -30.01 12.53 0.83
N TRP A 40 -28.84 12.50 1.49
CA TRP A 40 -28.02 11.29 1.54
C TRP A 40 -28.70 10.22 2.39
N SER A 41 -29.32 9.25 1.73
CA SER A 41 -29.91 8.07 2.37
C SER A 41 -29.68 6.85 1.49
N TRP A 42 -29.02 5.83 2.04
CA TRP A 42 -28.77 4.59 1.32
C TRP A 42 -30.01 3.69 1.41
N THR A 43 -30.87 3.76 0.40
CA THR A 43 -32.14 3.02 0.35
C THR A 43 -31.96 1.59 -0.17
N SER A 44 -32.98 0.75 0.00
CA SER A 44 -33.03 -0.59 -0.60
C SER A 44 -32.91 -0.55 -2.14
N GLU A 45 -33.47 0.48 -2.79
CA GLU A 45 -33.34 0.70 -4.23
C GLU A 45 -31.88 0.96 -4.63
N ALA A 46 -31.16 1.77 -3.85
CA ALA A 46 -29.73 2.01 -4.06
C ALA A 46 -28.91 0.72 -3.87
N GLN A 47 -29.22 -0.09 -2.86
CA GLN A 47 -28.56 -1.38 -2.64
C GLN A 47 -28.80 -2.36 -3.80
N GLN A 48 -30.03 -2.45 -4.31
CA GLN A 48 -30.37 -3.30 -5.45
C GLN A 48 -29.62 -2.85 -6.72
N ALA A 49 -29.59 -1.54 -6.98
CA ALA A 49 -28.82 -0.97 -8.09
C ALA A 49 -27.32 -1.28 -7.99
N PHE A 50 -26.75 -1.16 -6.79
CA PHE A 50 -25.35 -1.48 -6.52
C PHE A 50 -25.02 -2.95 -6.82
N GLU A 51 -25.81 -3.89 -6.30
CA GLU A 51 -25.59 -5.33 -6.56
C GLU A 51 -25.85 -5.70 -8.03
N ALA A 52 -26.85 -5.09 -8.68
CA ALA A 52 -27.13 -5.31 -10.10
C ALA A 52 -25.95 -4.92 -10.99
N ILE A 53 -25.37 -3.72 -10.77
CA ILE A 53 -24.18 -3.28 -11.50
C ILE A 53 -22.99 -4.19 -11.21
N LYS A 54 -22.78 -4.61 -9.96
CA LYS A 54 -21.69 -5.53 -9.61
C LYS A 54 -21.83 -6.87 -10.34
N SER A 55 -23.03 -7.44 -10.36
CA SER A 55 -23.32 -8.68 -11.11
C SER A 55 -23.11 -8.48 -12.61
N SER A 56 -23.57 -7.36 -13.17
CA SER A 56 -23.36 -7.01 -14.58
C SER A 56 -21.86 -6.96 -14.91
N LEU A 57 -21.07 -6.25 -14.11
CA LEU A 57 -19.62 -6.15 -14.28
C LEU A 57 -18.92 -7.51 -14.14
N GLN A 58 -19.37 -8.39 -13.25
CA GLN A 58 -18.80 -9.74 -13.12
C GLN A 58 -19.10 -10.64 -14.34
N SER A 59 -20.23 -10.42 -15.01
CA SER A 59 -20.65 -11.21 -16.17
C SER A 59 -20.20 -10.65 -17.52
N ALA A 60 -19.92 -9.35 -17.59
CA ALA A 60 -19.45 -8.71 -18.82
C ALA A 60 -18.04 -9.19 -19.17
N PRO A 61 -17.68 -9.30 -20.46
CA PRO A 61 -16.32 -9.62 -20.89
C PRO A 61 -15.41 -8.40 -20.68
N ILE A 62 -15.24 -7.96 -19.43
CA ILE A 62 -14.42 -6.82 -19.05
C ILE A 62 -12.95 -7.08 -19.40
N LEU A 63 -12.54 -8.34 -19.26
CA LEU A 63 -11.21 -8.80 -19.63
C LEU A 63 -11.19 -9.24 -21.09
N ALA A 64 -10.25 -8.67 -21.86
CA ALA A 64 -9.91 -9.15 -23.19
C ALA A 64 -8.81 -10.21 -23.09
N LEU A 65 -8.87 -11.19 -24.00
CA LEU A 65 -7.73 -12.07 -24.24
C LEU A 65 -6.58 -11.24 -24.81
N PRO A 66 -5.33 -11.47 -24.35
CA PRO A 66 -4.17 -10.77 -24.87
C PRO A 66 -3.95 -11.12 -26.35
N ASP A 67 -3.70 -10.10 -27.16
CA ASP A 67 -3.31 -10.23 -28.56
C ASP A 67 -1.83 -9.86 -28.70
N GLU A 68 -0.93 -10.84 -28.76
CA GLU A 68 0.52 -10.61 -28.75
C GLU A 68 1.01 -9.80 -29.97
N GLU A 69 0.21 -9.64 -31.02
CA GLU A 69 0.54 -8.83 -32.20
C GLU A 69 0.21 -7.34 -32.02
N ARG A 70 -0.48 -6.97 -30.94
CA ARG A 70 -0.86 -5.59 -30.65
C ARG A 70 -0.09 -5.01 -29.48
N PRO A 71 0.21 -3.70 -29.50
CA PRO A 71 0.93 -3.05 -28.42
C PRO A 71 0.10 -3.09 -27.13
N PHE A 72 0.76 -3.44 -26.04
CA PHE A 72 0.21 -3.30 -24.70
C PHE A 72 0.36 -1.87 -24.20
N SER A 73 -0.42 -1.53 -23.19
CA SER A 73 -0.29 -0.34 -22.38
C SER A 73 -0.45 -0.70 -20.91
N VAL A 74 0.24 0.00 -20.02
CA VAL A 74 0.13 -0.20 -18.57
C VAL A 74 -0.36 1.07 -17.94
N VAL A 75 -1.30 0.98 -17.01
CA VAL A 75 -1.59 2.06 -16.05
C VAL A 75 -1.10 1.64 -14.68
N CYS A 76 -0.47 2.54 -13.94
CA CYS A 76 -0.07 2.31 -12.55
C CYS A 76 -0.26 3.56 -11.69
N ASP A 77 -0.38 3.35 -10.39
CA ASP A 77 -0.60 4.39 -9.39
C ASP A 77 -0.22 3.84 -8.00
N ALA A 78 0.25 4.71 -7.12
CA ALA A 78 0.53 4.41 -5.74
C ALA A 78 -0.30 5.28 -4.78
N SER A 79 -0.68 4.69 -3.65
CA SER A 79 -1.22 5.41 -2.50
C SER A 79 -0.27 5.26 -1.31
N ASP A 80 -0.67 5.80 -0.17
CA ASP A 80 0.10 5.63 1.06
C ASP A 80 0.11 4.19 1.59
N PHE A 81 -0.79 3.34 1.11
CA PHE A 81 -1.02 2.02 1.66
C PHE A 81 -0.99 0.88 0.63
N ALA A 82 -1.13 1.17 -0.66
CA ALA A 82 -1.14 0.14 -1.70
C ALA A 82 -0.68 0.66 -3.06
N ILE A 83 -0.32 -0.27 -3.93
CA ILE A 83 -0.02 -0.03 -5.34
C ILE A 83 -1.00 -0.79 -6.21
N GLY A 84 -1.38 -0.18 -7.33
CA GLY A 84 -2.33 -0.73 -8.27
C GLY A 84 -1.85 -0.54 -9.71
N CYS A 85 -2.08 -1.54 -10.55
CA CYS A 85 -1.81 -1.44 -11.97
C CYS A 85 -2.75 -2.32 -12.80
N ALA A 86 -2.89 -1.97 -14.08
CA ALA A 86 -3.63 -2.76 -15.05
C ALA A 86 -2.89 -2.82 -16.38
N LEU A 87 -2.94 -3.99 -17.01
CA LEU A 87 -2.49 -4.23 -18.37
C LEU A 87 -3.67 -3.98 -19.32
N LEU A 88 -3.44 -3.19 -20.35
CA LEU A 88 -4.44 -2.71 -21.29
C LEU A 88 -4.00 -3.02 -22.72
N GLN A 89 -4.96 -3.18 -23.62
CA GLN A 89 -4.74 -3.26 -25.06
C GLN A 89 -5.86 -2.56 -25.81
N VAL A 90 -5.54 -1.98 -26.96
CA VAL A 90 -6.55 -1.45 -27.87
C VAL A 90 -7.01 -2.59 -28.79
N ASP A 91 -8.32 -2.83 -28.83
CA ASP A 91 -8.91 -3.85 -29.71
C ASP A 91 -8.99 -3.40 -31.18
N ALA A 92 -9.52 -4.27 -32.05
CA ALA A 92 -9.57 -4.03 -33.49
C ALA A 92 -10.44 -2.80 -33.83
N GLU A 93 -11.38 -2.47 -32.96
CA GLU A 93 -12.32 -1.38 -33.08
C GLU A 93 -11.80 -0.08 -32.43
N GLY A 94 -10.53 -0.06 -31.97
CA GLY A 94 -9.92 1.12 -31.37
C GLY A 94 -10.31 1.35 -29.91
N ARG A 95 -10.91 0.36 -29.23
CA ARG A 95 -11.34 0.49 -27.83
C ARG A 95 -10.25 -0.03 -26.90
N GLU A 96 -9.87 0.77 -25.91
CA GLU A 96 -9.04 0.30 -24.80
C GLU A 96 -9.79 -0.81 -24.05
N ARG A 97 -9.13 -1.95 -23.81
CA ARG A 97 -9.63 -3.12 -23.10
C ARG A 97 -8.66 -3.49 -21.99
N VAL A 98 -9.17 -3.98 -20.87
CA VAL A 98 -8.31 -4.50 -19.81
C VAL A 98 -7.97 -5.95 -20.11
N VAL A 99 -6.70 -6.32 -19.97
CA VAL A 99 -6.23 -7.70 -20.06
C VAL A 99 -6.08 -8.31 -18.66
N SER A 100 -5.51 -7.55 -17.71
CA SER A 100 -5.35 -7.99 -16.32
C SER A 100 -5.28 -6.82 -15.35
N PHE A 101 -5.86 -6.99 -14.17
CA PHE A 101 -5.66 -6.10 -13.02
C PHE A 101 -4.69 -6.72 -12.02
N GLN A 102 -3.89 -5.89 -11.35
CA GLN A 102 -2.99 -6.31 -10.29
C GLN A 102 -2.94 -5.24 -9.20
N SER A 103 -2.99 -5.65 -7.94
CA SER A 103 -2.79 -4.74 -6.81
C SER A 103 -2.23 -5.48 -5.61
N ARG A 104 -1.60 -4.74 -4.70
CA ARG A 104 -1.18 -5.24 -3.39
C ARG A 104 -1.02 -4.10 -2.40
N GLN A 105 -1.13 -4.42 -1.12
CA GLN A 105 -0.71 -3.51 -0.07
C GLN A 105 0.81 -3.25 -0.14
N LEU A 106 1.20 -2.04 0.23
CA LEU A 106 2.58 -1.69 0.51
C LEU A 106 3.03 -2.41 1.77
N LYS A 107 4.25 -2.95 1.74
CA LYS A 107 4.93 -3.45 2.93
C LYS A 107 5.23 -2.27 3.85
N ALA A 108 5.41 -2.52 5.14
CA ALA A 108 5.67 -1.46 6.12
C ALA A 108 6.84 -0.54 5.72
N ALA A 109 7.99 -1.11 5.32
CA ALA A 109 9.12 -0.32 4.82
C ALA A 109 8.75 0.53 3.59
N GLU A 110 7.93 -0.02 2.66
CA GLU A 110 7.51 0.70 1.45
C GLU A 110 6.50 1.83 1.75
N LYS A 111 5.75 1.75 2.87
CA LYS A 111 4.82 2.82 3.30
C LYS A 111 5.55 4.09 3.70
N ASN A 112 6.77 3.96 4.22
CA ASN A 112 7.59 5.09 4.67
C ASN A 112 8.40 5.72 3.53
N ASN A 113 8.39 5.12 2.33
CA ASN A 113 9.09 5.66 1.18
C ASN A 113 8.51 7.02 0.74
N PRO A 114 9.33 7.91 0.16
CA PRO A 114 8.82 9.09 -0.53
C PRO A 114 7.81 8.71 -1.61
N VAL A 115 6.85 9.58 -1.88
CA VAL A 115 5.79 9.37 -2.89
C VAL A 115 6.40 8.95 -4.23
N HIS A 116 7.45 9.63 -4.68
CA HIS A 116 8.17 9.28 -5.91
C HIS A 116 8.63 7.82 -5.96
N ASP A 117 9.16 7.28 -4.86
CA ASP A 117 9.64 5.91 -4.80
C ASP A 117 8.48 4.89 -4.71
N LYS A 118 7.34 5.28 -4.12
CA LYS A 118 6.11 4.46 -4.16
C LYS A 118 5.56 4.36 -5.58
N GLU A 119 5.54 5.47 -6.32
CA GLU A 119 5.12 5.51 -7.72
C GLU A 119 6.06 4.68 -8.60
N LEU A 120 7.38 4.80 -8.39
CA LEU A 120 8.38 3.98 -9.09
C LEU A 120 8.21 2.49 -8.78
N LEU A 121 7.89 2.15 -7.53
CA LEU A 121 7.57 0.79 -7.12
C LEU A 121 6.31 0.25 -7.80
N ALA A 122 5.27 1.08 -7.98
CA ALA A 122 4.06 0.68 -8.72
C ALA A 122 4.38 0.32 -10.18
N MET A 123 5.23 1.11 -10.84
CA MET A 123 5.73 0.83 -12.19
C MET A 123 6.52 -0.49 -12.24
N LYS A 124 7.51 -0.66 -11.35
CA LYS A 124 8.27 -1.92 -11.27
C LYS A 124 7.37 -3.12 -11.00
N TYR A 125 6.40 -2.99 -10.10
CA TYR A 125 5.46 -4.05 -9.79
C TYR A 125 4.64 -4.47 -11.00
N ALA A 126 4.18 -3.52 -11.81
CA ALA A 126 3.48 -3.80 -13.06
C ALA A 126 4.36 -4.61 -14.02
N LEU A 127 5.61 -4.19 -14.23
CA LEU A 127 6.55 -4.91 -15.10
C LEU A 127 6.84 -6.34 -14.63
N VAL A 128 6.99 -6.55 -13.31
CA VAL A 128 7.15 -7.90 -12.74
C VAL A 128 5.91 -8.77 -12.98
N LYS A 129 4.71 -8.21 -12.76
CA LYS A 129 3.46 -8.98 -12.86
C LYS A 129 3.06 -9.28 -14.30
N PHE A 130 3.33 -8.37 -15.22
CA PHE A 130 3.00 -8.51 -16.63
C PHE A 130 4.21 -8.93 -17.48
N ARG A 131 5.28 -9.43 -16.84
CA ARG A 131 6.54 -9.78 -17.50
C ARG A 131 6.36 -10.69 -18.71
N VAL A 132 5.43 -11.63 -18.64
CA VAL A 132 5.15 -12.57 -19.74
C VAL A 132 4.73 -11.87 -21.04
N HIS A 133 4.08 -10.71 -20.96
CA HIS A 133 3.61 -9.93 -22.11
C HIS A 133 4.55 -8.77 -22.47
N LEU A 134 5.28 -8.22 -21.49
CA LEU A 134 6.02 -6.97 -21.66
C LEU A 134 7.52 -7.14 -21.89
N LEU A 135 8.09 -8.32 -21.59
CA LEU A 135 9.53 -8.53 -21.70
C LEU A 135 9.98 -8.53 -23.18
N GLY A 136 11.07 -7.82 -23.47
CA GLY A 136 11.71 -7.83 -24.79
C GLY A 136 11.64 -6.47 -25.47
N GLN A 137 11.70 -6.50 -26.82
CA GLN A 137 11.94 -5.30 -27.64
C GLN A 137 10.66 -4.67 -28.19
N LYS A 138 9.46 -5.26 -27.98
CA LYS A 138 8.20 -4.66 -28.45
C LYS A 138 7.89 -3.40 -27.60
N PRO A 139 7.67 -2.22 -28.23
CA PRO A 139 7.41 -1.00 -27.49
C PRO A 139 6.02 -1.01 -26.84
N PHE A 140 5.92 -0.47 -25.62
CA PHE A 140 4.65 -0.24 -24.92
C PHE A 140 4.67 1.04 -24.08
N GLY A 141 3.50 1.59 -23.78
CA GLY A 141 3.35 2.79 -22.95
C GLY A 141 3.04 2.47 -21.49
N ILE A 142 3.70 3.14 -20.55
CA ILE A 142 3.34 3.16 -19.12
C ILE A 142 2.75 4.51 -18.76
N TYR A 143 1.54 4.51 -18.23
CA TYR A 143 0.79 5.69 -17.84
C TYR A 143 0.72 5.82 -16.32
N THR A 144 1.13 6.98 -15.81
CA THR A 144 1.10 7.34 -14.37
C THR A 144 0.63 8.78 -14.20
N ASP A 145 0.00 9.10 -13.08
CA ASP A 145 -0.33 10.48 -12.72
C ASP A 145 0.82 11.20 -12.00
N HIS A 146 2.01 10.60 -11.95
CA HIS A 146 3.21 11.20 -11.39
C HIS A 146 4.17 11.69 -12.48
N ALA A 147 4.09 12.98 -12.84
CA ALA A 147 4.78 13.55 -14.00
C ALA A 147 6.31 13.43 -13.96
N SER A 148 6.93 13.40 -12.77
CA SER A 148 8.39 13.26 -12.62
C SER A 148 8.89 11.89 -13.08
N LEU A 149 8.03 10.86 -13.15
CA LEU A 149 8.42 9.55 -13.67
C LEU A 149 8.62 9.53 -15.19
N ARG A 150 8.19 10.57 -15.92
CA ARG A 150 8.44 10.67 -17.38
C ARG A 150 9.93 10.60 -17.72
N THR A 151 10.77 11.15 -16.85
CA THR A 151 12.22 11.19 -17.02
C THR A 151 12.93 10.16 -16.17
N ALA A 152 12.22 9.23 -15.53
CA ALA A 152 12.80 8.33 -14.54
C ALA A 152 13.94 7.47 -15.11
N THR A 153 13.80 7.02 -16.36
CA THR A 153 14.81 6.22 -17.06
C THR A 153 15.92 7.04 -17.74
N SER A 154 15.74 8.36 -17.83
CA SER A 154 16.62 9.26 -18.60
C SER A 154 17.27 10.37 -17.75
N SER A 155 16.92 10.47 -16.47
CA SER A 155 17.42 11.49 -15.55
C SER A 155 18.89 11.21 -15.17
N PRO A 156 19.78 12.22 -15.21
CA PRO A 156 21.16 12.07 -14.74
C PRO A 156 21.25 11.89 -13.21
N HIS A 157 20.21 12.30 -12.47
CA HIS A 157 20.09 12.11 -11.03
C HIS A 157 19.05 11.04 -10.72
N LEU A 158 19.53 9.81 -10.48
CA LEU A 158 18.71 8.66 -10.15
C LEU A 158 18.58 8.55 -8.61
N SER A 159 17.37 8.26 -8.11
CA SER A 159 17.23 7.83 -6.71
C SER A 159 18.00 6.51 -6.49
N GLN A 160 18.41 6.20 -5.25
CA GLN A 160 19.10 4.94 -4.95
C GLN A 160 18.28 3.71 -5.38
N HIS A 161 16.95 3.77 -5.23
CA HIS A 161 16.03 2.75 -5.70
C HIS A 161 16.04 2.62 -7.23
N MET A 162 16.01 3.74 -7.95
CA MET A 162 16.11 3.76 -9.41
C MET A 162 17.43 3.18 -9.89
N ALA A 163 18.56 3.61 -9.30
CA ALA A 163 19.89 3.13 -9.67
C ALA A 163 19.99 1.59 -9.52
N ARG A 164 19.41 1.04 -8.44
CA ARG A 164 19.34 -0.42 -8.23
C ARG A 164 18.46 -1.16 -9.23
N TRP A 165 17.49 -0.49 -9.86
CA TRP A 165 16.53 -1.11 -10.77
C TRP A 165 16.78 -0.76 -12.24
N LEU A 166 17.80 0.05 -12.54
CA LEU A 166 18.10 0.48 -13.90
C LEU A 166 18.31 -0.71 -14.85
N SER A 167 19.09 -1.71 -14.43
CA SER A 167 19.32 -2.92 -15.22
C SER A 167 18.04 -3.73 -15.45
N PHE A 168 17.14 -3.74 -14.47
CA PHE A 168 15.83 -4.38 -14.61
C PHE A 168 14.94 -3.63 -15.60
N PHE A 169 14.89 -2.30 -15.54
CA PHE A 169 14.10 -1.51 -16.49
C PHE A 169 14.64 -1.62 -17.92
N ALA A 170 15.96 -1.75 -18.10
CA ALA A 170 16.59 -1.94 -19.40
C ALA A 170 16.20 -3.26 -20.10
N GLU A 171 15.61 -4.23 -19.40
CA GLU A 171 15.05 -5.46 -20.02
C GLU A 171 13.76 -5.21 -20.83
N TYR A 172 13.16 -4.02 -20.71
CA TYR A 172 11.87 -3.67 -21.29
C TYR A 172 11.99 -2.46 -22.22
N ASN A 173 11.27 -2.48 -23.35
CA ASN A 173 11.17 -1.34 -24.26
C ASN A 173 9.88 -0.54 -23.97
N PHE A 174 9.94 0.44 -23.07
CA PHE A 174 8.77 1.25 -22.71
C PHE A 174 9.02 2.75 -22.73
N THR A 175 7.93 3.51 -22.89
CA THR A 175 7.88 4.95 -22.66
C THR A 175 6.99 5.26 -21.46
N VAL A 176 7.37 6.26 -20.65
CA VAL A 176 6.56 6.71 -19.52
C VAL A 176 5.82 7.98 -19.90
N GLU A 177 4.49 7.94 -19.83
CA GLU A 177 3.61 9.05 -20.16
C GLU A 177 2.79 9.49 -18.93
N TYR A 178 2.62 10.80 -18.79
CA TYR A 178 1.77 11.33 -17.72
C TYR A 178 0.31 11.29 -18.18
N LYS A 179 -0.52 10.66 -17.35
CA LYS A 179 -1.98 10.58 -17.50
C LYS A 179 -2.61 11.21 -16.26
N PRO A 180 -3.36 12.33 -16.38
CA PRO A 180 -3.95 12.99 -15.22
C PRO A 180 -4.79 12.03 -14.38
N ARG A 181 -4.75 12.17 -13.05
CA ARG A 181 -5.45 11.29 -12.10
C ARG A 181 -6.91 11.01 -12.45
N LYS A 182 -7.66 12.03 -12.92
CA LYS A 182 -9.06 11.88 -13.35
C LYS A 182 -9.27 10.88 -14.49
N GLN A 183 -8.23 10.62 -15.28
CA GLN A 183 -8.21 9.65 -16.38
C GLN A 183 -7.54 8.32 -15.98
N ASN A 184 -6.82 8.27 -14.86
CA ASN A 184 -6.15 7.07 -14.34
C ASN A 184 -7.04 6.27 -13.36
N VAL A 185 -8.34 6.19 -13.66
CA VAL A 185 -9.38 5.68 -12.74
C VAL A 185 -9.12 4.24 -12.29
N LEU A 186 -8.61 3.38 -13.19
CA LEU A 186 -8.31 1.99 -12.86
C LEU A 186 -7.23 1.87 -11.80
N ALA A 187 -6.09 2.52 -12.01
CA ALA A 187 -4.97 2.41 -11.10
C ALA A 187 -5.27 3.13 -9.77
N ASP A 188 -5.95 4.27 -9.80
CA ASP A 188 -6.43 4.99 -8.58
C ASP A 188 -7.37 4.12 -7.75
N ALA A 189 -8.33 3.43 -8.38
CA ALA A 189 -9.25 2.55 -7.68
C ALA A 189 -8.54 1.33 -7.05
N LEU A 190 -7.52 0.79 -7.73
CA LEU A 190 -6.74 -0.35 -7.26
C LEU A 190 -5.76 0.02 -6.13
N SER A 191 -5.16 1.21 -6.19
CA SER A 191 -4.20 1.68 -5.19
C SER A 191 -4.90 2.30 -3.98
N ARG A 192 -6.13 2.84 -4.11
CA ARG A 192 -6.85 3.55 -3.03
C ARG A 192 -8.09 2.83 -2.53
N ARG A 193 -7.98 1.50 -2.39
CA ARG A 193 -9.06 0.67 -1.85
C ARG A 193 -9.40 1.06 -0.39
N PRO A 194 -10.69 1.29 -0.05
CA PRO A 194 -11.10 1.73 1.27
C PRO A 194 -10.72 0.78 2.42
N ASP A 195 -10.71 -0.53 2.18
CA ASP A 195 -10.29 -1.52 3.19
C ASP A 195 -8.82 -1.39 3.57
N TYR A 196 -7.97 -0.94 2.64
CA TYR A 196 -6.55 -0.68 2.91
C TYR A 196 -6.33 0.70 3.55
N GLU A 197 -7.14 1.69 3.17
CA GLU A 197 -7.18 3.01 3.81
C GLU A 197 -7.60 2.86 5.28
N LEU A 198 -8.65 2.09 5.57
CA LEU A 198 -9.10 1.78 6.93
C LEU A 198 -8.06 0.98 7.72
N ALA A 199 -7.37 0.02 7.11
CA ALA A 199 -6.26 -0.68 7.77
C ALA A 199 -5.11 0.26 8.12
N HIS A 200 -4.83 1.23 7.25
CA HIS A 200 -3.80 2.23 7.49
C HIS A 200 -4.21 3.24 8.56
N LEU A 201 -5.46 3.73 8.52
CA LEU A 201 -6.02 4.62 9.53
C LEU A 201 -6.12 3.91 10.88
N ALA A 202 -6.61 2.67 10.96
CA ALA A 202 -6.63 1.90 12.21
C ALA A 202 -5.22 1.71 12.80
N TYR A 203 -4.18 1.63 11.95
CA TYR A 203 -2.79 1.54 12.39
C TYR A 203 -2.21 2.88 12.84
N LEU A 204 -2.58 3.99 12.18
CA LEU A 204 -2.17 5.35 12.53
C LEU A 204 -2.95 5.92 13.74
N GLU A 205 -4.21 5.56 13.87
CA GLU A 205 -5.13 5.92 14.95
C GLU A 205 -5.09 4.92 16.11
N SER A 206 -4.37 3.79 15.96
CA SER A 206 -4.16 2.89 17.10
C SER A 206 -3.35 3.65 18.15
N PRO A 207 -3.85 3.76 19.40
CA PRO A 207 -3.09 4.37 20.47
C PRO A 207 -1.86 3.51 20.83
N LEU A 208 -1.63 2.37 20.16
CA LEU A 208 -0.50 1.49 20.40
C LEU A 208 0.85 2.24 20.42
N TYR A 209 1.06 3.18 19.50
CA TYR A 209 2.30 3.97 19.48
C TYR A 209 2.43 4.93 20.65
N GLU A 210 1.33 5.60 21.02
CA GLU A 210 1.28 6.44 22.21
C GLU A 210 1.50 5.63 23.48
N LEU A 211 0.82 4.49 23.61
CA LEU A 211 0.94 3.59 24.77
C LEU A 211 2.34 3.00 24.90
N ILE A 212 2.98 2.62 23.79
CA ILE A 212 4.40 2.18 23.79
C ILE A 212 5.30 3.32 24.26
N ARG A 213 5.05 4.55 23.79
CA ARG A 213 5.84 5.73 24.17
C ARG A 213 5.70 6.04 25.66
N GLU A 214 4.48 6.02 26.19
CA GLU A 214 4.19 6.23 27.61
C GLU A 214 4.82 5.14 28.47
N ALA A 215 4.71 3.87 28.07
CA ALA A 215 5.23 2.73 28.82
C ALA A 215 6.76 2.66 28.90
N TYR A 216 7.52 3.44 28.12
CA TYR A 216 8.98 3.54 28.34
C TYR A 216 9.33 4.16 29.69
N ALA A 217 8.43 4.98 30.28
CA ALA A 217 8.66 5.56 31.59
C ALA A 217 8.60 4.51 32.72
N ASP A 218 7.92 3.39 32.48
CA ASP A 218 7.71 2.31 33.45
C ASP A 218 8.67 1.12 33.25
N ASP A 219 9.54 1.18 32.24
CA ASP A 219 10.54 0.14 31.94
C ASP A 219 11.96 0.64 32.28
N ASP A 220 12.43 0.30 33.48
CA ASP A 220 13.74 0.69 34.03
C ASP A 220 14.92 0.44 33.06
N ASP A 221 14.85 -0.60 32.23
CA ASP A 221 15.90 -0.93 31.26
C ASP A 221 15.87 0.00 30.03
N LEU A 222 14.71 0.55 29.68
CA LEU A 222 14.51 1.39 28.49
C LEU A 222 14.45 2.89 28.81
N THR A 223 13.93 3.30 29.98
CA THR A 223 13.81 4.71 30.36
C THR A 223 15.15 5.44 30.23
N GLY A 224 16.22 4.86 30.80
CA GLY A 224 17.57 5.44 30.72
C GLY A 224 18.10 5.56 29.28
N LEU A 225 17.76 4.61 28.40
CA LEU A 225 18.15 4.67 26.99
C LEU A 225 17.41 5.78 26.24
N VAL A 226 16.09 5.90 26.46
CA VAL A 226 15.27 6.94 25.84
C VAL A 226 15.73 8.32 26.30
N GLU A 227 15.97 8.51 27.59
CA GLU A 227 16.46 9.79 28.13
C GLU A 227 17.84 10.17 27.57
N ALA A 228 18.79 9.23 27.57
CA ALA A 228 20.15 9.47 27.09
C ALA A 228 20.20 9.82 25.59
N LEU A 229 19.33 9.22 24.78
CA LEU A 229 19.27 9.46 23.34
C LEU A 229 18.41 10.68 22.95
N SER A 230 17.42 11.03 23.77
CA SER A 230 16.54 12.19 23.52
C SER A 230 17.16 13.50 23.99
N ALA A 231 18.01 13.46 25.02
CA ALA A 231 18.66 14.63 25.59
C ALA A 231 20.17 14.39 25.80
N PRO A 232 21.00 14.52 24.75
CA PRO A 232 22.43 14.18 24.79
C PRO A 232 23.25 14.94 25.84
N ASN A 233 22.73 16.09 26.30
CA ASN A 233 23.39 16.95 27.29
C ASN A 233 23.00 16.63 28.74
N LYS A 234 22.06 15.70 28.98
CA LYS A 234 21.64 15.26 30.31
C LYS A 234 22.55 14.13 30.77
N VAL A 235 23.11 14.23 31.98
CA VAL A 235 23.89 13.14 32.56
C VAL A 235 22.92 12.05 33.03
N VAL A 236 22.90 10.92 32.32
CA VAL A 236 22.07 9.76 32.63
C VAL A 236 23.00 8.59 32.97
N GLU A 237 22.79 7.94 34.13
CA GLU A 237 23.55 6.76 34.50
C GLU A 237 23.07 5.54 33.71
N LEU A 238 23.86 5.11 32.72
CA LEU A 238 23.62 3.86 31.99
C LEU A 238 24.43 2.71 32.59
N THR A 239 23.84 1.52 32.66
CA THR A 239 24.55 0.28 32.98
C THR A 239 25.63 -0.02 31.92
N ALA A 240 26.65 -0.80 32.29
CA ALA A 240 27.71 -1.20 31.35
C ALA A 240 27.14 -1.90 30.09
N ARG A 241 26.08 -2.70 30.26
CA ARG A 241 25.38 -3.38 29.17
C ARG A 241 24.70 -2.38 28.23
N GLN A 242 23.96 -1.41 28.76
CA GLN A 242 23.31 -0.36 27.96
C GLN A 242 24.33 0.45 27.16
N ARG A 243 25.43 0.90 27.80
CA ARG A 243 26.50 1.66 27.11
C ARG A 243 27.10 0.89 25.93
N SER A 244 27.41 -0.39 26.14
CA SER A 244 28.02 -1.23 25.08
C SER A 244 27.15 -1.38 23.83
N ARG A 245 25.82 -1.22 23.98
CA ARG A 245 24.84 -1.41 22.91
C ARG A 245 24.18 -0.11 22.47
N LEU A 246 24.51 1.04 23.06
CA LEU A 246 23.84 2.31 22.77
C LEU A 246 23.85 2.66 21.28
N HIS A 247 24.93 2.32 20.57
CA HIS A 247 25.08 2.49 19.12
C HIS A 247 24.02 1.74 18.27
N ARG A 248 23.31 0.77 18.87
CA ARG A 248 22.24 -0.01 18.24
C ARG A 248 20.86 0.62 18.42
N TYR A 249 20.77 1.69 19.19
CA TYR A 249 19.52 2.34 19.52
C TYR A 249 19.49 3.76 18.97
N SER A 250 18.30 4.19 18.59
CA SER A 250 18.00 5.57 18.21
C SER A 250 16.61 5.95 18.71
N VAL A 251 16.36 7.24 18.89
CA VAL A 251 15.03 7.75 19.24
C VAL A 251 14.52 8.63 18.12
N VAL A 252 13.29 8.37 17.67
CA VAL A 252 12.58 9.18 16.68
C VAL A 252 11.18 9.42 17.21
N GLU A 253 10.80 10.69 17.38
CA GLU A 253 9.47 11.08 17.86
C GLU A 253 9.06 10.38 19.18
N GLY A 254 10.02 10.24 20.10
CA GLY A 254 9.83 9.60 21.40
C GLY A 254 9.77 8.07 21.38
N LEU A 255 9.89 7.43 20.21
CA LEU A 255 9.94 5.98 20.08
C LEU A 255 11.39 5.49 20.01
N LEU A 256 11.71 4.46 20.81
CA LEU A 256 13.01 3.81 20.80
C LEU A 256 13.05 2.78 19.67
N TYR A 257 14.05 2.88 18.80
CA TYR A 257 14.33 1.93 17.73
C TYR A 257 15.58 1.12 18.05
N TYR A 258 15.58 -0.15 17.65
CA TYR A 258 16.71 -1.07 17.78
C TYR A 258 17.13 -1.61 16.40
N GLN A 259 18.44 -1.63 16.17
CA GLN A 259 19.10 -2.18 14.98
C GLN A 259 20.25 -3.09 15.42
N VAL A 260 20.30 -4.34 14.92
CA VAL A 260 21.40 -5.24 15.28
C VAL A 260 22.69 -4.78 14.62
N ASP A 261 22.60 -4.43 13.32
CA ASP A 261 23.68 -3.92 12.49
C ASP A 261 23.21 -2.72 11.65
N GLY A 262 24.13 -1.90 11.13
CA GLY A 262 23.82 -0.69 10.35
C GLY A 262 23.11 -0.94 9.01
N GLY A 263 22.98 -2.20 8.58
CA GLY A 263 22.20 -2.61 7.40
C GLY A 263 20.79 -3.11 7.71
N ASP A 264 20.43 -3.28 8.98
CA ASP A 264 19.11 -3.77 9.38
C ASP A 264 18.08 -2.63 9.44
N GLU A 265 16.84 -2.94 9.06
CA GLU A 265 15.72 -2.01 9.27
C GLU A 265 15.50 -1.77 10.77
N PRO A 266 15.41 -0.50 11.21
CA PRO A 266 15.17 -0.15 12.60
C PRO A 266 13.78 -0.61 13.04
N ARG A 267 13.70 -1.26 14.20
CA ARG A 267 12.46 -1.81 14.76
C ARG A 267 12.15 -1.15 16.08
N ILE A 268 10.88 -0.84 16.30
CA ILE A 268 10.41 -0.22 17.54
C ILE A 268 10.55 -1.21 18.67
N VAL A 269 11.21 -0.78 19.74
CA VAL A 269 11.39 -1.57 20.94
C VAL A 269 10.07 -1.57 21.70
N VAL A 270 9.49 -2.75 21.91
CA VAL A 270 8.29 -2.87 22.75
C VAL A 270 8.74 -3.06 24.20
N PRO A 271 8.28 -2.23 25.15
CA PRO A 271 8.59 -2.35 26.57
C PRO A 271 8.33 -3.74 27.14
N ASN A 272 8.86 -4.00 28.32
CA ASN A 272 8.57 -5.19 29.11
C ASN A 272 7.19 -5.15 29.78
N ASP A 273 6.19 -4.85 28.97
CA ASP A 273 4.78 -4.82 29.32
C ASP A 273 4.06 -5.97 28.58
N GLU A 274 3.40 -6.85 29.33
CA GLU A 274 2.75 -8.03 28.75
C GLU A 274 1.53 -7.65 27.90
N ASP A 275 0.76 -6.64 28.33
CA ASP A 275 -0.46 -6.20 27.64
C ASP A 275 -0.12 -5.54 26.32
N LEU A 276 0.92 -4.71 26.26
CA LEU A 276 1.41 -4.12 25.01
C LEU A 276 1.94 -5.17 24.06
N ARG A 277 2.70 -6.15 24.54
CA ARG A 277 3.19 -7.24 23.70
C ARG A 277 2.03 -8.07 23.15
N HIS A 278 1.04 -8.42 23.97
CA HIS A 278 -0.16 -9.09 23.50
C HIS A 278 -0.97 -8.25 22.52
N ARG A 279 -1.04 -6.93 22.72
CA ARG A 279 -1.73 -6.02 21.81
C ARG A 279 -1.04 -5.94 20.45
N VAL A 280 0.29 -5.88 20.40
CA VAL A 280 1.05 -5.97 19.14
C VAL A 280 0.73 -7.27 18.41
N LEU A 281 0.67 -8.41 19.13
CA LEU A 281 0.34 -9.71 18.54
C LEU A 281 -1.12 -9.76 18.06
N TYR A 282 -2.06 -9.22 18.84
CA TYR A 282 -3.46 -9.10 18.47
C TYR A 282 -3.64 -8.28 17.19
N GLU A 283 -3.01 -7.10 17.11
CA GLU A 283 -3.07 -6.26 15.92
C GLU A 283 -2.50 -6.98 14.69
N ALA A 284 -1.41 -7.72 14.86
CA ALA A 284 -0.73 -8.46 13.80
C ALA A 284 -1.38 -9.80 13.40
N HIS A 285 -2.28 -10.37 14.22
CA HIS A 285 -2.86 -11.70 13.99
C HIS A 285 -4.38 -11.72 13.96
N ASP A 286 -5.03 -11.10 14.94
CA ASP A 286 -6.46 -11.27 15.25
C ASP A 286 -7.36 -10.19 14.67
N THR A 287 -6.80 -9.06 14.24
CA THR A 287 -7.61 -8.05 13.56
C THR A 287 -8.20 -8.63 12.27
N PRO A 288 -9.44 -8.26 11.89
CA PRO A 288 -10.09 -8.76 10.68
C PRO A 288 -9.28 -8.56 9.38
N LEU A 289 -8.27 -7.67 9.43
CA LEU A 289 -7.40 -7.30 8.32
C LEU A 289 -6.10 -8.11 8.28
N SER A 290 -5.73 -8.79 9.38
CA SER A 290 -4.46 -9.52 9.54
C SER A 290 -4.53 -10.98 9.09
N GLY A 291 -5.73 -11.52 8.87
CA GLY A 291 -5.94 -12.79 8.18
C GLY A 291 -5.52 -14.05 8.96
N HIS A 292 -5.30 -13.96 10.28
CA HIS A 292 -4.98 -15.07 11.19
C HIS A 292 -3.89 -16.01 10.66
N LEU A 293 -2.75 -15.43 10.28
CA LEU A 293 -1.66 -16.16 9.66
C LEU A 293 -0.98 -17.12 10.66
N GLY A 294 -0.48 -18.26 10.18
CA GLY A 294 0.27 -19.18 11.04
C GLY A 294 1.56 -18.59 11.62
N ARG A 295 2.06 -19.20 12.70
CA ARG A 295 3.21 -18.77 13.54
C ARG A 295 4.33 -18.04 12.82
N GLU A 296 4.91 -18.65 11.79
CA GLU A 296 6.07 -18.08 11.07
C GLU A 296 5.74 -16.78 10.35
N LYS A 297 4.53 -16.70 9.76
CA LYS A 297 4.07 -15.50 9.07
C LYS A 297 3.74 -14.39 10.09
N THR A 298 3.15 -14.73 11.23
CA THR A 298 2.88 -13.78 12.32
C THR A 298 4.18 -13.22 12.90
N TYR A 299 5.16 -14.09 13.17
CA TYR A 299 6.49 -13.65 13.62
C TYR A 299 7.14 -12.73 12.60
N THR A 300 7.13 -13.11 11.31
CA THR A 300 7.69 -12.28 10.24
C THR A 300 6.96 -10.94 10.13
N SER A 301 5.65 -10.90 10.37
CA SER A 301 4.85 -9.67 10.33
C SER A 301 5.24 -8.73 11.47
N VAL A 302 5.26 -9.23 12.70
CA VAL A 302 5.59 -8.47 13.91
C VAL A 302 7.04 -8.00 13.88
N ALA A 303 7.97 -8.89 13.51
CA ALA A 303 9.41 -8.62 13.48
C ALA A 303 9.85 -7.59 12.45
N ARG A 304 8.96 -7.14 11.54
CA ARG A 304 9.25 -6.06 10.61
C ARG A 304 9.29 -4.70 11.31
N ASN A 305 8.37 -4.49 12.24
CA ASN A 305 8.15 -3.18 12.85
C ASN A 305 8.54 -3.15 14.33
N PHE A 306 8.48 -4.29 15.01
CA PHE A 306 8.64 -4.39 16.45
C PHE A 306 9.78 -5.33 16.82
N TRP A 307 10.36 -5.09 17.98
CA TRP A 307 11.39 -5.93 18.58
C TRP A 307 11.25 -5.95 20.10
N TRP A 308 11.40 -7.14 20.67
CA TRP A 308 11.68 -7.33 22.09
C TRP A 308 12.42 -8.65 22.30
N PRO A 309 13.11 -8.82 23.45
CA PRO A 309 13.79 -10.08 23.76
C PRO A 309 12.83 -11.28 23.71
N HIS A 310 13.28 -12.36 23.07
CA HIS A 310 12.51 -13.62 22.97
C HIS A 310 11.13 -13.50 22.28
N MET A 311 10.93 -12.51 21.42
CA MET A 311 9.68 -12.30 20.65
C MET A 311 9.14 -13.57 19.96
N TYR A 312 9.99 -14.44 19.41
CA TYR A 312 9.53 -15.69 18.79
C TYR A 312 8.82 -16.62 19.79
N LYS A 313 9.25 -16.66 21.06
CA LYS A 313 8.58 -17.46 22.10
C LYS A 313 7.17 -16.91 22.39
N TRP A 314 7.02 -15.59 22.39
CA TRP A 314 5.73 -14.91 22.55
C TRP A 314 4.79 -15.27 21.40
N VAL A 315 5.23 -15.12 20.16
CA VAL A 315 4.43 -15.47 18.97
C VAL A 315 4.01 -16.94 18.99
N ARG A 316 4.93 -17.86 19.33
CA ARG A 316 4.65 -19.29 19.42
C ARG A 316 3.62 -19.65 20.51
N LYS A 317 3.58 -18.88 21.60
CA LYS A 317 2.60 -19.08 22.69
C LYS A 317 1.22 -18.51 22.32
N TYR A 318 1.20 -17.42 21.56
CA TYR A 318 -0.01 -16.70 21.18
C TYR A 318 -0.78 -17.39 20.04
N VAL A 319 -0.08 -17.86 18.99
CA VAL A 319 -0.63 -18.55 17.81
C VAL A 319 -0.54 -20.06 17.95
#